data_AF-A0A8H3I7C6-F1
#
_entry.id   AF-A0A8H3I7C6-F1
#
_cell.length_a   1.000
_cell.length_b   1.000
_cell.length_c   1.000
_cell.angle_alpha   90.00
_cell.angle_beta   90.00
_cell.angle_gamma   90.00
#
_symmetry.space_group_name_H-M   'P 1'
#
loop_
_entity.id
_entity.type
_entity.pdbx_description
1 polymer ?
#
loop_
_entity_poly.entity_id
_entity_poly.type
_entity_poly.pdbx_seq_one_letter_code
_entity_poly.pdbx_strand_id
1 'polypeptide(L)'
;MLSRSAYRAVRSTPKPSSQLYSTQLPRNFFSRSINIHHKSPLARIRFYSASTGRPRVSAWPWVRDLYRQNPISMSIWIAMMIGVIGFIGSNFYWYFKDLLPIDQKYPAPVANKLRRALWYTDKTPDVQQALANYFDAIRVAQEHGLPSLCREVLGIKIKIAETLEKFRDVENAIVILDRIRQECQEFLDTKPTYLPPSERSNILATTVKTSIKIAELYGSDAIQDSAASERNLTEGVEIILKEQRRRQEEGVLPEEEGENEWFGGEEAGATFERLANHYEAESKHYLAAPLYLRALMLSPRTCHAALLMNNLGQSLAQTLPDSGVNMAATRETFIENATLWAEKSLATAAEIKPPHRDEECDLTCAVATHNLGEFAEMQRRYDEAKKRYAEAMSLAKALNFEDGVRNAQEALRRIDKLTVG
;
A
#
# COMPACT_ATOMS: atom_id res chain seq x y z
N MET A 1 14.64 20.03 4.67
CA MET A 1 13.97 18.77 4.24
C MET A 1 12.67 18.55 5.03
N LEU A 2 11.67 19.42 4.86
CA LEU A 2 10.34 19.24 5.47
C LEU A 2 9.46 18.24 4.73
N SER A 3 9.65 18.11 3.41
CA SER A 3 8.88 17.18 2.57
C SER A 3 8.98 15.71 3.06
N ARG A 4 10.16 15.24 3.46
CA ARG A 4 10.35 13.90 4.05
C ARG A 4 9.65 13.69 5.40
N SER A 5 9.58 14.73 6.23
CA SER A 5 8.90 14.68 7.52
C SER A 5 7.38 14.68 7.34
N ALA A 6 6.85 15.54 6.46
CA ALA A 6 5.44 15.55 6.11
C ALA A 6 5.01 14.22 5.45
N TYR A 7 5.84 13.65 4.56
CA TYR A 7 5.59 12.34 3.97
C TYR A 7 5.57 11.20 5.02
N ARG A 8 6.45 11.25 6.03
CA ARG A 8 6.46 10.29 7.14
C ARG A 8 5.28 10.47 8.10
N ALA A 9 4.86 11.70 8.36
CA ALA A 9 3.73 12.02 9.22
C ALA A 9 2.42 11.45 8.64
N VAL A 10 2.20 11.60 7.33
CA VAL A 10 1.00 11.10 6.64
C VAL A 10 0.92 9.56 6.55
N ARG A 11 2.07 8.84 6.58
CA ARG A 11 2.11 7.39 6.31
C ARG A 11 2.36 6.47 7.51
N SER A 12 2.35 7.00 8.75
CA SER A 12 2.65 6.18 9.92
C SER A 12 1.56 5.13 10.21
N THR A 13 1.82 3.87 9.86
CA THR A 13 1.07 2.69 10.33
C THR A 13 1.83 2.02 11.49
N PRO A 14 1.14 1.38 12.45
CA PRO A 14 1.75 0.95 13.71
C PRO A 14 2.65 -0.29 13.55
N LYS A 15 3.86 -0.22 14.12
CA LYS A 15 4.81 -1.34 14.22
C LYS A 15 4.29 -2.43 15.18
N PRO A 16 4.34 -3.74 14.83
CA PRO A 16 4.28 -4.81 15.80
C PRO A 16 5.67 -5.14 16.39
N SER A 17 5.65 -5.46 17.67
CA SER A 17 6.77 -5.78 18.56
C SER A 17 7.53 -7.05 18.17
N SER A 18 8.86 -6.95 18.29
CA SER A 18 9.87 -7.99 18.08
C SER A 18 9.89 -9.06 19.17
N GLN A 19 9.90 -10.34 18.80
CA GLN A 19 10.62 -11.38 19.54
C GLN A 19 11.35 -12.31 18.55
N LEU A 20 12.66 -12.40 18.75
CA LEU A 20 13.62 -13.20 17.99
C LEU A 20 13.54 -14.66 18.42
N TYR A 21 13.43 -15.59 17.47
CA TYR A 21 13.91 -16.95 17.66
C TYR A 21 14.58 -17.47 16.38
N SER A 22 15.89 -17.64 16.48
CA SER A 22 16.73 -18.44 15.59
C SER A 22 16.37 -19.92 15.76
N THR A 23 16.31 -20.68 14.67
CA THR A 23 16.84 -22.06 14.60
C THR A 23 16.76 -22.64 13.18
N GLN A 24 17.84 -23.31 12.81
CA GLN A 24 18.10 -23.95 11.53
C GLN A 24 17.19 -25.17 11.31
N LEU A 25 16.70 -25.33 10.07
CA LEU A 25 15.89 -26.46 9.61
C LEU A 25 16.73 -27.72 9.33
N PRO A 26 16.32 -28.92 9.78
CA PRO A 26 16.76 -30.16 9.17
C PRO A 26 15.80 -30.64 8.07
N ARG A 27 16.41 -31.13 6.99
CA ARG A 27 15.79 -31.77 5.82
C ARG A 27 15.23 -33.15 6.16
N ASN A 28 14.19 -33.52 5.40
CA ASN A 28 13.61 -34.86 5.19
C ASN A 28 12.66 -35.36 6.29
N PHE A 29 11.37 -35.45 5.99
CA PHE A 29 10.57 -36.60 6.44
C PHE A 29 9.42 -36.89 5.45
N PHE A 30 9.59 -37.98 4.71
CA PHE A 30 8.62 -38.56 3.80
C PHE A 30 7.62 -39.45 4.55
N SER A 31 6.42 -39.52 3.97
CA SER A 31 5.47 -40.65 4.00
C SER A 31 4.66 -40.91 5.27
N ARG A 32 3.33 -40.70 5.15
CA ARG A 32 2.34 -41.77 5.30
C ARG A 32 0.97 -41.27 4.85
N SER A 33 0.48 -41.85 3.77
CA SER A 33 -0.91 -41.74 3.31
C SER A 33 -1.79 -42.66 4.16
N ILE A 34 -2.89 -42.11 4.68
CA ILE A 34 -3.99 -42.90 5.25
C ILE A 34 -5.21 -42.64 4.37
N ASN A 35 -5.60 -43.66 3.61
CA ASN A 35 -6.86 -43.74 2.88
C ASN A 35 -7.98 -44.10 3.88
N ILE A 36 -9.05 -43.31 3.90
CA ILE A 36 -10.30 -43.70 4.56
C ILE A 36 -11.43 -43.59 3.54
N HIS A 37 -11.90 -44.76 3.09
CA HIS A 37 -13.16 -44.90 2.37
C HIS A 37 -14.33 -44.75 3.34
N HIS A 38 -15.21 -43.79 3.10
CA HIS A 38 -16.54 -43.75 3.70
C HIS A 38 -17.60 -44.02 2.62
N LYS A 39 -18.29 -45.16 2.72
CA LYS A 39 -19.60 -45.38 2.08
C LYS A 39 -20.62 -45.62 3.19
N SER A 40 -21.59 -44.71 3.33
CA SER A 40 -22.79 -44.93 4.12
C SER A 40 -24.02 -44.99 3.18
N PRO A 41 -24.98 -45.90 3.42
CA PRO A 41 -26.15 -46.06 2.55
C PRO A 41 -27.19 -44.97 2.82
N LEU A 42 -27.81 -44.46 1.73
CA LEU A 42 -28.89 -43.49 1.75
C LEU A 42 -30.18 -44.13 2.28
N ALA A 43 -30.56 -43.81 3.52
CA ALA A 43 -31.90 -44.06 4.03
C ALA A 43 -32.86 -42.95 3.54
N ARG A 44 -33.87 -43.34 2.76
CA ARG A 44 -34.96 -42.47 2.29
C ARG A 44 -35.85 -42.08 3.47
N ILE A 45 -35.78 -40.82 3.91
CA ILE A 45 -36.72 -40.26 4.89
C ILE A 45 -37.95 -39.75 4.15
N ARG A 46 -39.11 -40.37 4.38
CA ARG A 46 -40.42 -39.85 3.96
C ARG A 46 -40.81 -38.71 4.90
N PHE A 47 -40.87 -37.49 4.37
CA PHE A 47 -41.42 -36.35 5.10
C PHE A 47 -42.95 -36.41 5.08
N TYR A 48 -43.56 -36.69 6.24
CA TYR A 48 -44.96 -36.37 6.48
C TYR A 48 -45.05 -34.88 6.83
N SER A 49 -45.63 -34.07 5.94
CA SER A 49 -45.98 -32.68 6.26
C SER A 49 -47.27 -32.68 7.09
N ALA A 50 -47.15 -32.67 8.41
CA ALA A 50 -48.24 -32.31 9.29
C ALA A 50 -48.22 -30.78 9.51
N SER A 51 -49.07 -30.05 8.78
CA SER A 51 -49.34 -28.63 9.02
C SER A 51 -50.17 -28.47 10.30
N THR A 52 -49.50 -28.47 11.45
CA THR A 52 -50.11 -28.03 12.71
C THR A 52 -49.87 -26.54 12.87
N GLY A 53 -50.91 -25.73 12.65
CA GLY A 53 -50.90 -24.31 12.96
C GLY A 53 -50.73 -24.10 14.47
N ARG A 54 -49.56 -23.66 14.90
CA ARG A 54 -49.32 -23.22 16.29
C ARG A 54 -49.77 -21.75 16.43
N PRO A 55 -50.58 -21.40 17.45
CA PRO A 55 -50.92 -20.00 17.70
C PRO A 55 -49.68 -19.21 18.13
N ARG A 56 -49.50 -17.99 17.60
CA ARG A 56 -48.47 -17.03 18.03
C ARG A 56 -48.85 -16.49 19.42
N VAL A 57 -48.45 -17.18 20.48
CA VAL A 57 -48.56 -16.65 21.84
C VAL A 57 -47.39 -15.67 22.06
N SER A 58 -47.70 -14.43 22.45
CA SER A 58 -46.67 -13.43 22.74
C SER A 58 -45.90 -13.84 23.99
N ALA A 59 -44.58 -14.00 23.88
CA ALA A 59 -43.70 -14.41 24.98
C ALA A 59 -43.45 -13.30 26.01
N TRP A 60 -43.86 -12.07 25.71
CA TRP A 60 -43.52 -10.87 26.49
C TRP A 60 -44.12 -10.85 27.92
N PRO A 61 -45.41 -11.21 28.15
CA PRO A 61 -45.98 -11.22 29.49
C PRO A 61 -45.22 -12.18 30.43
N TRP A 62 -44.76 -13.31 29.91
CA TRP A 62 -44.01 -14.33 30.65
C TRP A 62 -42.59 -13.88 31.01
N VAL A 63 -41.85 -13.25 30.08
CA VAL A 63 -40.50 -12.72 30.35
C VAL A 63 -40.54 -11.61 31.41
N ARG A 64 -41.56 -10.75 31.37
CA ARG A 64 -41.75 -9.67 32.36
C ARG A 64 -41.99 -10.23 33.76
N ASP A 65 -42.76 -11.29 33.88
CA ASP A 65 -43.07 -11.91 35.18
C ASP A 65 -41.83 -12.64 35.74
N LEU A 66 -41.07 -13.32 34.88
CA LEU A 66 -39.83 -14.00 35.26
C LEU A 66 -38.73 -13.02 35.72
N TYR A 67 -38.62 -11.84 35.08
CA TYR A 67 -37.68 -10.79 35.49
C TYR A 67 -38.02 -10.19 36.86
N ARG A 68 -39.31 -10.11 37.20
CA ARG A 68 -39.76 -9.65 38.51
C ARG A 68 -39.45 -10.64 39.63
N GLN A 69 -39.55 -11.93 39.34
CA GLN A 69 -39.29 -12.99 40.32
C GLN A 69 -37.79 -13.17 40.59
N ASN A 70 -36.93 -13.04 39.57
CA ASN A 70 -35.49 -13.24 39.71
C ASN A 70 -34.67 -12.20 38.91
N PRO A 71 -34.53 -10.94 39.41
CA PRO A 71 -33.93 -9.85 38.64
C PRO A 71 -32.42 -10.01 38.42
N ILE A 72 -31.69 -10.56 39.40
CA ILE A 72 -30.23 -10.74 39.33
C ILE A 72 -29.87 -11.83 38.33
N SER A 73 -30.50 -13.02 38.41
CA SER A 73 -30.19 -14.13 37.50
C SER A 73 -30.55 -13.80 36.05
N MET A 74 -31.67 -13.13 35.82
CA MET A 74 -32.08 -12.70 34.47
C MET A 74 -31.11 -11.68 33.86
N SER A 75 -30.58 -10.76 34.67
CA SER A 75 -29.57 -9.80 34.20
C SER A 75 -28.25 -10.49 33.82
N ILE A 76 -27.82 -11.52 34.57
CA ILE A 76 -26.66 -12.35 34.23
C ILE A 76 -26.89 -13.11 32.91
N TRP A 77 -28.05 -13.73 32.74
CA TRP A 77 -28.40 -14.44 31.50
C TRP A 77 -28.42 -13.52 30.28
N ILE A 78 -28.97 -12.31 30.41
CA ILE A 78 -28.96 -11.31 29.33
C ILE A 78 -27.54 -10.90 28.98
N ALA A 79 -26.68 -10.64 29.98
CA ALA A 79 -25.27 -10.31 29.77
C ALA A 79 -24.52 -11.47 29.07
N MET A 80 -24.76 -12.72 29.46
CA MET A 80 -24.20 -13.89 28.79
C MET A 80 -24.69 -14.01 27.35
N MET A 81 -25.98 -13.78 27.08
CA MET A 81 -26.54 -13.81 25.72
C MET A 81 -25.93 -12.73 24.83
N ILE A 82 -25.75 -11.51 25.36
CA ILE A 82 -25.05 -10.43 24.64
C ILE A 82 -23.60 -10.84 24.36
N GLY A 83 -22.91 -11.44 25.34
CA GLY A 83 -21.55 -11.97 25.15
C GLY A 83 -21.46 -13.06 24.08
N VAL A 84 -22.41 -14.00 24.05
CA VAL A 84 -22.49 -15.06 23.02
C VAL A 84 -22.80 -14.46 21.65
N ILE A 85 -23.72 -13.50 21.55
CA ILE A 85 -24.02 -12.80 20.29
C ILE A 85 -22.80 -12.04 19.80
N GLY A 86 -22.07 -11.35 20.68
CA GLY A 86 -20.82 -10.67 20.35
C GLY A 86 -19.74 -11.63 19.87
N PHE A 87 -19.60 -12.79 20.52
CA PHE A 87 -18.66 -13.84 20.12
C PHE A 87 -19.01 -14.43 18.75
N ILE A 88 -20.28 -14.76 18.51
CA ILE A 88 -20.76 -15.25 17.21
C ILE A 88 -20.55 -14.17 16.14
N GLY A 89 -20.91 -12.92 16.43
CA GLY A 89 -20.72 -11.78 15.53
C GLY A 89 -19.27 -11.57 15.14
N SER A 90 -18.32 -11.69 16.08
CA SER A 90 -16.89 -11.61 15.81
C SER A 90 -16.39 -12.73 14.89
N ASN A 91 -16.80 -13.98 15.16
CA ASN A 91 -16.45 -15.12 14.31
C ASN A 91 -17.07 -15.01 12.92
N PHE A 92 -18.32 -14.55 12.83
CA PHE A 92 -19.01 -14.31 11.57
C PHE A 92 -18.33 -13.20 10.77
N TYR A 93 -17.96 -12.10 11.42
CA TYR A 93 -17.18 -11.02 10.80
C TYR A 93 -15.85 -11.53 10.25
N TRP A 94 -15.11 -12.32 11.02
CA TRP A 94 -13.86 -12.94 10.56
C TRP A 94 -14.07 -13.87 9.35
N TYR A 95 -15.10 -14.73 9.40
CA TYR A 95 -15.42 -15.62 8.28
C TYR A 95 -15.75 -14.86 7.00
N PHE A 96 -16.65 -13.87 7.08
CA PHE A 96 -17.08 -13.10 5.91
C PHE A 96 -16.00 -12.17 5.37
N LYS A 97 -15.14 -11.63 6.24
CA LYS A 97 -14.06 -10.73 5.83
C LYS A 97 -12.87 -11.47 5.23
N ASP A 98 -12.40 -12.53 5.90
CA ASP A 98 -11.10 -13.14 5.59
C ASP A 98 -11.21 -14.48 4.87
N LEU A 99 -12.25 -15.29 5.14
CA LEU A 99 -12.37 -16.67 4.61
C LEU A 99 -13.24 -16.75 3.34
N LEU A 100 -14.37 -16.05 3.31
CA LEU A 100 -15.29 -16.07 2.18
C LEU A 100 -14.62 -15.70 0.84
N PRO A 101 -13.74 -14.68 0.76
CA PRO A 101 -13.05 -14.35 -0.49
C PRO A 101 -12.12 -15.46 -0.99
N ILE A 102 -11.55 -16.27 -0.08
CA ILE A 102 -10.66 -17.39 -0.44
C ILE A 102 -11.49 -18.54 -1.02
N ASP A 103 -12.60 -18.88 -0.37
CA ASP A 103 -13.47 -19.98 -0.82
C ASP A 103 -14.15 -19.67 -2.17
N GLN A 104 -14.30 -18.40 -2.56
CA GLN A 104 -14.81 -18.01 -3.88
C GLN A 104 -13.76 -18.10 -4.99
N LYS A 105 -12.49 -17.81 -4.68
CA LYS A 105 -11.41 -17.69 -5.68
C LYS A 105 -10.66 -19.00 -5.93
N TYR A 106 -10.62 -19.87 -4.94
CA TYR A 106 -9.81 -21.09 -4.97
C TYR A 106 -10.67 -22.33 -4.88
N PRO A 107 -10.29 -23.44 -5.57
CA PRO A 107 -10.89 -24.74 -5.30
C PRO A 107 -10.81 -25.07 -3.81
N ALA A 108 -11.83 -25.73 -3.27
CA ALA A 108 -11.91 -26.13 -1.86
C ALA A 108 -10.61 -26.76 -1.28
N PRO A 109 -9.88 -27.64 -1.98
CA PRO A 109 -8.63 -28.19 -1.42
C PRO A 109 -7.50 -27.17 -1.30
N VAL A 110 -7.40 -26.22 -2.24
CA VAL A 110 -6.43 -25.11 -2.18
C VAL A 110 -6.80 -24.14 -1.06
N ALA A 111 -8.08 -23.75 -1.00
CA ALA A 111 -8.61 -22.85 0.03
C ALA A 111 -8.35 -23.38 1.45
N ASN A 112 -8.55 -24.69 1.67
CA ASN A 112 -8.25 -25.32 2.96
C ASN A 112 -6.77 -25.18 3.38
N LYS A 113 -5.83 -25.33 2.44
CA LYS A 113 -4.39 -25.17 2.70
C LYS A 113 -4.04 -23.70 2.98
N LEU A 114 -4.59 -22.77 2.20
CA LEU A 114 -4.40 -21.33 2.42
C LEU A 114 -4.94 -20.86 3.75
N ARG A 115 -6.12 -21.32 4.17
CA ARG A 115 -6.70 -21.00 5.48
C ARG A 115 -5.80 -21.45 6.64
N ARG A 116 -5.18 -22.63 6.52
CA ARG A 116 -4.19 -23.10 7.51
C ARG A 116 -2.94 -22.23 7.50
N ALA A 117 -2.41 -21.90 6.32
CA ALA A 117 -1.25 -21.03 6.20
C ALA A 117 -1.48 -19.67 6.88
N LEU A 118 -2.62 -19.01 6.61
CA LEU A 118 -3.01 -17.76 7.24
C LEU A 118 -3.20 -17.89 8.75
N TRP A 119 -3.73 -19.02 9.23
CA TRP A 119 -3.84 -19.29 10.66
C TRP A 119 -2.46 -19.32 11.35
N TYR A 120 -1.47 -19.99 10.75
CA TYR A 120 -0.08 -19.99 11.24
C TYR A 120 0.63 -18.64 11.03
N THR A 121 0.17 -17.80 10.10
CA THR A 121 0.70 -16.44 9.94
C THR A 121 0.15 -15.46 11.00
N ASP A 122 -1.15 -15.53 11.30
CA ASP A 122 -1.86 -14.49 12.06
C ASP A 122 -2.30 -14.89 13.47
N LYS A 123 -2.65 -16.16 13.69
CA LYS A 123 -3.23 -16.62 14.98
C LYS A 123 -2.20 -17.30 15.86
N THR A 124 -1.43 -18.21 15.29
CA THR A 124 -0.33 -18.91 15.99
C THR A 124 0.94 -18.76 15.17
N PRO A 125 1.68 -17.65 15.34
CA PRO A 125 2.82 -17.31 14.52
C PRO A 125 3.88 -18.42 14.48
N ASP A 126 3.89 -19.17 13.39
CA ASP A 126 4.87 -20.22 13.08
C ASP A 126 5.20 -20.13 11.59
N VAL A 127 6.38 -19.59 11.28
CA VAL A 127 6.81 -19.37 9.91
C VAL A 127 6.99 -20.68 9.14
N GLN A 128 7.50 -21.74 9.78
CA GLN A 128 7.78 -23.00 9.10
C GLN A 128 6.47 -23.68 8.69
N GLN A 129 5.51 -23.74 9.61
CA GLN A 129 4.20 -24.32 9.31
C GLN A 129 3.41 -23.45 8.32
N ALA A 130 3.50 -22.13 8.41
CA ALA A 130 2.86 -21.23 7.44
C ALA A 130 3.39 -21.49 6.03
N LEU A 131 4.71 -21.46 5.84
CA LEU A 131 5.37 -21.70 4.55
C LEU A 131 5.05 -23.09 4.00
N ALA A 132 5.09 -24.13 4.83
CA ALA A 132 4.73 -25.48 4.42
C ALA A 132 3.31 -25.56 3.86
N ASN A 133 2.34 -24.90 4.51
CA ASN A 133 0.96 -24.87 4.03
C ASN A 133 0.80 -24.02 2.75
N TYR A 134 1.57 -22.93 2.58
CA TYR A 134 1.56 -22.16 1.33
C TYR A 134 2.13 -22.96 0.15
N PHE A 135 3.27 -23.63 0.32
CA PHE A 135 3.84 -24.47 -0.74
C PHE A 135 2.92 -25.65 -1.10
N ASP A 136 2.28 -26.26 -0.10
CA ASP A 136 1.24 -27.25 -0.33
C ASP A 136 0.07 -26.67 -1.14
N ALA A 137 -0.36 -25.44 -0.84
CA ALA A 137 -1.43 -24.78 -1.58
C ALA A 137 -1.07 -24.58 -3.06
N ILE A 138 0.16 -24.15 -3.36
CA ILE A 138 0.65 -23.99 -4.74
C ILE A 138 0.66 -25.32 -5.48
N ARG A 139 1.18 -26.38 -4.84
CA ARG A 139 1.19 -27.73 -5.43
C ARG A 139 -0.22 -28.23 -5.74
N VAL A 140 -1.13 -28.11 -4.78
CA VAL A 140 -2.53 -28.52 -4.96
C VAL A 140 -3.21 -27.67 -6.05
N ALA A 141 -2.87 -26.39 -6.16
CA ALA A 141 -3.39 -25.53 -7.22
C ALA A 141 -2.94 -26.02 -8.61
N GLN A 142 -1.67 -26.41 -8.76
CA GLN A 142 -1.14 -26.99 -10.00
C GLN A 142 -1.80 -28.33 -10.33
N GLU A 143 -2.01 -29.20 -9.34
CA GLU A 143 -2.74 -30.47 -9.50
C GLU A 143 -4.19 -30.26 -10.00
N HIS A 144 -4.80 -29.13 -9.65
CA HIS A 144 -6.14 -28.74 -10.10
C HIS A 144 -6.12 -27.90 -11.40
N GLY A 145 -4.97 -27.80 -12.06
CA GLY A 145 -4.84 -27.14 -13.36
C GLY A 145 -4.77 -25.61 -13.31
N LEU A 146 -4.52 -24.99 -12.15
CA LEU A 146 -4.26 -23.55 -12.09
C LEU A 146 -2.83 -23.24 -12.60
N PRO A 147 -2.67 -22.38 -13.62
CA PRO A 147 -1.36 -21.98 -14.11
C PRO A 147 -0.50 -21.29 -13.04
N SER A 148 0.83 -21.46 -13.11
CA SER A 148 1.77 -20.87 -12.14
C SER A 148 1.75 -19.34 -12.08
N LEU A 149 1.40 -18.69 -13.20
CA LEU A 149 1.37 -17.24 -13.37
C LEU A 149 -0.06 -16.68 -13.40
N CYS A 150 -1.08 -17.47 -13.08
CA CYS A 150 -2.41 -16.90 -12.91
C CYS A 150 -2.44 -16.00 -11.66
N ARG A 151 -3.39 -15.06 -11.63
CA ARG A 151 -3.52 -14.05 -10.57
C ARG A 151 -3.63 -14.70 -9.19
N GLU A 152 -4.32 -15.82 -9.09
CA GLU A 152 -4.54 -16.58 -7.85
C GLU A 152 -3.22 -17.14 -7.33
N VAL A 153 -2.47 -17.88 -8.15
CA VAL A 153 -1.20 -18.51 -7.73
C VAL A 153 -0.12 -17.47 -7.45
N LEU A 154 -0.04 -16.41 -8.26
CA LEU A 154 0.83 -15.26 -7.98
C LEU A 154 0.49 -14.61 -6.64
N GLY A 155 -0.80 -14.47 -6.32
CA GLY A 155 -1.25 -13.99 -5.02
C GLY A 155 -0.75 -14.84 -3.85
N ILE A 156 -0.73 -16.17 -3.99
CA ILE A 156 -0.16 -17.07 -2.98
C ILE A 156 1.35 -16.83 -2.83
N LYS A 157 2.09 -16.72 -3.94
CA LYS A 157 3.54 -16.48 -3.93
C LYS A 157 3.90 -15.12 -3.29
N ILE A 158 3.14 -14.07 -3.58
CA ILE A 158 3.30 -12.76 -2.93
C ILE A 158 3.00 -12.87 -1.43
N LYS A 159 1.98 -13.64 -1.04
CA LYS A 159 1.65 -13.84 0.38
C LYS A 159 2.74 -14.57 1.15
N ILE A 160 3.49 -15.45 0.50
CA ILE A 160 4.70 -16.06 1.08
C ILE A 160 5.74 -14.97 1.40
N ALA A 161 6.04 -14.07 0.46
CA ALA A 161 6.97 -12.96 0.70
C ALA A 161 6.49 -12.03 1.82
N GLU A 162 5.21 -11.66 1.83
CA GLU A 162 4.62 -10.86 2.93
C GLU A 162 4.74 -11.55 4.29
N THR A 163 4.59 -12.89 4.31
CA THR A 163 4.75 -13.68 5.53
C THR A 163 6.20 -13.62 6.01
N LEU A 164 7.17 -13.79 5.12
CA LEU A 164 8.60 -13.68 5.44
C LEU A 164 8.95 -12.29 5.99
N GLU A 165 8.44 -11.22 5.36
CA GLU A 165 8.59 -9.85 5.87
C GLU A 165 8.04 -9.68 7.28
N LYS A 166 6.84 -10.23 7.55
CA LYS A 166 6.21 -10.18 8.88
C LYS A 166 7.06 -10.85 9.95
N PHE A 167 7.77 -11.92 9.60
CA PHE A 167 8.72 -12.61 10.47
C PHE A 167 10.15 -12.02 10.44
N ARG A 168 10.32 -10.84 9.80
CA ARG A 168 11.60 -10.12 9.64
C ARG A 168 12.66 -10.86 8.83
N ASP A 169 12.27 -11.84 8.03
CA ASP A 169 13.13 -12.54 7.09
C ASP A 169 13.10 -11.83 5.72
N VAL A 170 13.69 -10.62 5.70
CA VAL A 170 13.63 -9.72 4.55
C VAL A 170 14.42 -10.26 3.36
N GLU A 171 15.55 -10.92 3.60
CA GLU A 171 16.39 -11.49 2.54
C GLU A 171 15.62 -12.56 1.75
N ASN A 172 14.99 -13.52 2.44
CA ASN A 172 14.21 -14.55 1.75
C ASN A 172 12.96 -13.97 1.09
N ALA A 173 12.34 -12.92 1.66
CA ALA A 173 11.24 -12.22 1.01
C ALA A 173 11.67 -11.63 -0.35
N ILE A 174 12.84 -10.97 -0.40
CA ILE A 174 13.43 -10.45 -1.63
C ILE A 174 13.66 -11.57 -2.64
N VAL A 175 14.25 -12.69 -2.21
CA VAL A 175 14.53 -13.85 -3.11
C VAL A 175 13.24 -14.38 -3.74
N ILE A 176 12.17 -14.53 -2.95
CA ILE A 176 10.87 -14.99 -3.48
C ILE A 176 10.28 -13.97 -4.45
N LEU A 177 10.30 -12.68 -4.13
CA LEU A 177 9.77 -11.62 -5.01
C LEU A 177 10.57 -11.51 -6.30
N ASP A 178 11.89 -11.58 -6.23
CA ASP A 178 12.77 -11.56 -7.40
C ASP A 178 12.48 -12.75 -8.32
N ARG A 179 12.28 -13.94 -7.74
CA ARG A 179 11.89 -15.12 -8.51
C ARG A 179 10.55 -14.94 -9.21
N ILE A 180 9.54 -14.37 -8.53
CA ILE A 180 8.24 -14.07 -9.13
C ILE A 180 8.42 -13.09 -10.30
N ARG A 181 9.15 -11.99 -10.09
CA ARG A 181 9.41 -10.98 -11.11
C ARG A 181 10.08 -11.58 -12.33
N GLN A 182 11.13 -12.39 -12.15
CA GLN A 182 11.86 -13.04 -13.24
C GLN A 182 10.94 -13.98 -14.05
N GLU A 183 10.14 -14.81 -13.38
CA GLU A 183 9.17 -15.69 -14.05
C GLU A 183 8.14 -14.89 -14.86
N CYS A 184 7.65 -13.77 -14.30
CA CYS A 184 6.72 -12.88 -15.01
C CYS A 184 7.38 -12.20 -16.22
N GLN A 185 8.63 -11.76 -16.11
CA GLN A 185 9.37 -11.12 -17.21
C GLN A 185 9.68 -12.10 -18.34
N GLU A 186 10.22 -13.27 -18.02
CA GLU A 186 10.50 -14.33 -19.00
C GLU A 186 9.23 -14.71 -19.78
N PHE A 187 8.10 -14.76 -19.09
CA PHE A 187 6.80 -15.01 -19.72
C PHE A 187 6.34 -13.87 -20.65
N LEU A 188 6.60 -12.61 -20.30
CA LEU A 188 6.27 -11.46 -21.14
C LEU A 188 7.20 -11.37 -22.36
N ASP A 189 8.48 -11.72 -22.21
CA ASP A 189 9.48 -11.65 -23.27
C ASP A 189 9.31 -12.76 -24.32
N THR A 190 8.88 -13.94 -23.90
CA THR A 190 8.62 -15.08 -24.80
C THR A 190 7.42 -14.88 -25.73
N LYS A 191 6.61 -13.84 -25.51
CA LYS A 191 5.42 -13.46 -26.31
C LYS A 191 4.62 -14.68 -26.79
N PRO A 192 4.08 -15.51 -25.87
CA PRO A 192 3.32 -16.69 -26.25
C PRO A 192 2.18 -16.29 -27.20
N THR A 193 2.05 -17.01 -28.32
CA THR A 193 1.11 -16.75 -29.43
C THR A 193 -0.36 -16.75 -28.99
N TYR A 194 -0.65 -17.24 -27.78
CA TYR A 194 -2.00 -17.37 -27.23
C TYR A 194 -1.98 -17.00 -25.74
N LEU A 195 -1.81 -15.71 -25.44
CA LEU A 195 -2.01 -15.18 -24.10
C LEU A 195 -3.27 -14.30 -24.12
N PRO A 196 -4.32 -14.64 -23.35
CA PRO A 196 -5.43 -13.73 -23.15
C PRO A 196 -4.91 -12.35 -22.70
N PRO A 197 -5.29 -11.24 -23.34
CA PRO A 197 -4.80 -9.90 -22.99
C PRO A 197 -5.01 -9.52 -21.51
N SER A 198 -5.97 -10.14 -20.83
CA SER A 198 -6.29 -9.94 -19.42
C SER A 198 -5.20 -10.51 -18.50
N GLU A 199 -4.69 -11.70 -18.84
CA GLU A 199 -3.62 -12.36 -18.10
C GLU A 199 -2.29 -11.64 -18.31
N ARG A 200 -2.01 -11.19 -19.54
CA ARG A 200 -0.84 -10.35 -19.83
C ARG A 200 -0.83 -9.10 -18.94
N SER A 201 -1.95 -8.40 -18.87
CA SER A 201 -2.10 -7.17 -18.07
C SER A 201 -1.85 -7.43 -16.58
N ASN A 202 -2.35 -8.55 -16.06
CA ASN A 202 -2.12 -8.95 -14.67
C ASN A 202 -0.67 -9.29 -14.37
N ILE A 203 -0.02 -10.03 -15.28
CA ILE A 203 1.39 -10.41 -15.13
C ILE A 203 2.26 -9.15 -15.18
N LEU A 204 2.00 -8.26 -16.13
CA LEU A 204 2.71 -6.99 -16.26
C LEU A 204 2.56 -6.10 -15.01
N ALA A 205 1.33 -5.98 -14.50
CA ALA A 205 1.07 -5.25 -13.26
C ALA A 205 1.78 -5.91 -12.07
N THR A 206 1.81 -7.24 -12.01
CA THR A 206 2.52 -7.99 -10.97
C THR A 206 4.03 -7.76 -11.04
N THR A 207 4.62 -7.75 -12.24
CA THR A 207 6.03 -7.40 -12.44
C THR A 207 6.35 -6.03 -11.87
N VAL A 208 5.55 -5.00 -12.20
CA VAL A 208 5.76 -3.65 -11.67
C VAL A 208 5.62 -3.61 -10.15
N LYS A 209 4.56 -4.21 -9.59
CA LYS A 209 4.31 -4.22 -8.13
C LYS A 209 5.42 -4.96 -7.38
N THR A 210 5.90 -6.09 -7.91
CA THR A 210 7.02 -6.84 -7.34
C THR A 210 8.33 -6.08 -7.42
N SER A 211 8.66 -5.42 -8.54
CA SER A 211 9.84 -4.53 -8.63
C SER A 211 9.80 -3.41 -7.59
N ILE A 212 8.67 -2.71 -7.45
CA ILE A 212 8.52 -1.65 -6.44
C ILE A 212 8.69 -2.23 -5.03
N LYS A 213 8.08 -3.38 -4.75
CA LYS A 213 8.18 -4.02 -3.44
C LYS A 213 9.62 -4.45 -3.11
N ILE A 214 10.33 -5.03 -4.07
CA ILE A 214 11.75 -5.38 -3.92
C ILE A 214 12.57 -4.11 -3.60
N ALA A 215 12.29 -3.00 -4.29
CA ALA A 215 12.97 -1.74 -4.01
C ALA A 215 12.73 -1.24 -2.58
N GLU A 216 11.49 -1.30 -2.09
CA GLU A 216 11.17 -0.95 -0.71
C GLU A 216 11.96 -1.78 0.30
N LEU A 217 12.12 -3.09 0.05
CA LEU A 217 12.86 -3.98 0.93
C LEU A 217 14.35 -3.67 0.92
N TYR A 218 14.95 -3.40 -0.25
CA TYR A 218 16.34 -2.96 -0.35
C TYR A 218 16.59 -1.61 0.33
N GLY A 219 15.66 -0.66 0.19
CA GLY A 219 15.71 0.65 0.83
C GLY A 219 15.34 0.65 2.32
N SER A 220 14.93 -0.49 2.88
CA SER A 220 14.56 -0.60 4.29
C SER A 220 15.77 -0.56 5.21
N ASP A 221 15.55 -0.22 6.49
CA ASP A 221 16.58 -0.23 7.53
C ASP A 221 17.26 -1.60 7.72
N ALA A 222 16.64 -2.68 7.23
CA ALA A 222 17.18 -4.03 7.36
C ALA A 222 18.30 -4.33 6.34
N ILE A 223 18.23 -3.77 5.14
CA ILE A 223 19.17 -4.08 4.04
C ILE A 223 20.04 -2.86 3.68
N GLN A 224 19.45 -1.67 3.63
CA GLN A 224 20.15 -0.40 3.35
C GLN A 224 20.94 -0.37 2.03
N ASP A 225 20.44 -1.02 0.98
CA ASP A 225 21.03 -0.99 -0.36
C ASP A 225 20.28 0.00 -1.27
N SER A 226 20.73 1.26 -1.25
CA SER A 226 20.14 2.34 -2.07
C SER A 226 20.26 2.05 -3.56
N ALA A 227 21.39 1.50 -4.01
CA ALA A 227 21.62 1.24 -5.42
C ALA A 227 20.71 0.13 -5.97
N ALA A 228 20.50 -0.94 -5.20
CA ALA A 228 19.52 -1.96 -5.56
C ALA A 228 18.10 -1.38 -5.53
N SER A 229 17.75 -0.55 -4.54
CA SER A 229 16.47 0.14 -4.52
C SER A 229 16.25 1.00 -5.78
N GLU A 230 17.24 1.79 -6.20
CA GLU A 230 17.20 2.64 -7.39
C GLU A 230 16.92 1.81 -8.65
N ARG A 231 17.67 0.72 -8.84
CA ARG A 231 17.54 -0.16 -10.02
C ARG A 231 16.13 -0.75 -10.13
N ASN A 232 15.58 -1.23 -9.02
CA ASN A 232 14.26 -1.84 -8.99
C ASN A 232 13.12 -0.82 -9.22
N LEU A 233 13.23 0.39 -8.66
CA LEU A 233 12.27 1.48 -8.95
C LEU A 233 12.34 1.92 -10.42
N THR A 234 13.55 2.04 -10.96
CA THR A 234 13.77 2.45 -12.36
C THR A 234 13.16 1.43 -13.30
N GLU A 235 13.37 0.13 -13.06
CA GLU A 235 12.77 -0.94 -13.87
C GLU A 235 11.24 -0.88 -13.84
N GLY A 236 10.62 -0.69 -12.67
CA GLY A 236 9.16 -0.53 -12.58
C GLY A 236 8.64 0.64 -13.40
N VAL A 237 9.32 1.80 -13.32
CA VAL A 237 8.99 2.99 -14.11
C VAL A 237 9.18 2.76 -15.61
N GLU A 238 10.26 2.09 -16.02
CA GLU A 238 10.49 1.76 -17.42
C GLU A 238 9.40 0.87 -18.00
N ILE A 239 8.96 -0.15 -17.26
CA ILE A 239 7.88 -1.04 -17.69
C ILE A 239 6.59 -0.24 -17.89
N ILE A 240 6.25 0.66 -16.95
CA ILE A 240 5.08 1.55 -17.08
C ILE A 240 5.19 2.41 -18.34
N LEU A 241 6.34 3.05 -18.58
CA LEU A 241 6.53 3.93 -19.74
C LEU A 241 6.50 3.16 -21.07
N LYS A 242 7.11 1.97 -21.12
CA LYS A 242 7.09 1.09 -22.30
C LYS A 242 5.66 0.67 -22.63
N GLU A 243 4.88 0.24 -21.63
CA GLU A 243 3.49 -0.16 -21.85
C GLU A 243 2.58 1.02 -22.20
N GLN A 244 2.79 2.19 -21.59
CA GLN A 244 2.04 3.40 -21.96
C GLN A 244 2.29 3.80 -23.41
N ARG A 245 3.55 3.75 -23.87
CA ARG A 245 3.90 4.01 -25.26
C ARG A 245 3.23 3.00 -26.20
N ARG A 246 3.33 1.71 -25.88
CA ARG A 246 2.68 0.64 -26.67
C ARG A 246 1.18 0.91 -26.83
N ARG A 247 0.47 1.19 -25.72
CA ARG A 247 -0.97 1.49 -25.76
C ARG A 247 -1.32 2.77 -26.53
N GLN A 248 -0.40 3.75 -26.60
CA GLN A 248 -0.58 4.95 -27.41
C GLN A 248 -0.37 4.70 -28.91
N GLU A 249 0.62 3.88 -29.27
CA GLU A 249 1.00 3.58 -30.65
C GLU A 249 0.10 2.51 -31.31
N GLU A 250 -0.18 1.43 -30.58
CA GLU A 250 -0.94 0.27 -31.06
C GLU A 250 -2.44 0.34 -30.71
N GLY A 251 -2.81 1.23 -29.78
CA GLY A 251 -4.14 1.28 -29.18
C GLY A 251 -4.30 0.30 -28.02
N VAL A 252 -5.39 0.45 -27.27
CA VAL A 252 -5.84 -0.52 -26.26
C VAL A 252 -6.82 -1.46 -26.97
N LEU A 253 -6.59 -2.78 -26.88
CA LEU A 253 -7.57 -3.75 -27.37
C LEU A 253 -8.88 -3.56 -26.59
N PRO A 254 -10.06 -3.72 -27.22
CA PRO A 254 -11.33 -3.64 -26.52
C PRO A 254 -11.35 -4.51 -25.25
N GLU A 255 -12.02 -4.06 -24.17
CA GLU A 255 -12.17 -4.85 -22.94
C GLU A 255 -12.78 -6.25 -23.21
N GLU A 256 -13.62 -6.35 -24.26
CA GLU A 256 -14.22 -7.59 -24.75
C GLU A 256 -13.20 -8.56 -25.38
N GLU A 257 -12.08 -8.05 -25.90
CA GLU A 257 -10.92 -8.84 -26.35
C GLU A 257 -9.97 -9.17 -25.18
N GLY A 258 -10.30 -8.71 -23.98
CA GLY A 258 -9.68 -9.11 -22.72
C GLY A 258 -8.68 -8.10 -22.14
N GLU A 259 -8.39 -6.96 -22.77
CA GLU A 259 -7.41 -6.02 -22.21
C GLU A 259 -8.03 -5.15 -21.12
N ASN A 260 -7.94 -5.60 -19.86
CA ASN A 260 -8.40 -4.85 -18.70
C ASN A 260 -7.51 -3.63 -18.41
N GLU A 261 -8.02 -2.70 -17.59
CA GLU A 261 -7.18 -1.74 -16.88
C GLU A 261 -6.08 -2.51 -16.11
N TRP A 262 -4.81 -2.26 -16.48
CA TRP A 262 -3.67 -3.05 -15.99
C TRP A 262 -2.98 -2.39 -14.80
N PHE A 263 -2.81 -1.06 -14.86
CA PHE A 263 -2.13 -0.26 -13.84
C PHE A 263 -2.78 1.11 -13.80
N GLY A 264 -3.48 1.38 -12.69
CA GLY A 264 -4.26 2.61 -12.54
C GLY A 264 -3.37 3.85 -12.58
N GLY A 265 -3.95 4.99 -13.01
CA GLY A 265 -3.23 6.27 -13.05
C GLY A 265 -2.64 6.66 -11.68
N GLU A 266 -3.35 6.37 -10.60
CA GLU A 266 -2.89 6.58 -9.23
C GLU A 266 -1.70 5.68 -8.87
N GLU A 267 -1.76 4.38 -9.17
CA GLU A 267 -0.65 3.44 -8.93
C GLU A 267 0.60 3.84 -9.74
N ALA A 268 0.41 4.27 -11.00
CA ALA A 268 1.46 4.83 -11.83
C ALA A 268 2.05 6.09 -11.21
N GLY A 269 1.20 7.05 -10.81
CA GLY A 269 1.60 8.29 -10.15
C GLY A 269 2.45 8.04 -8.91
N ALA A 270 2.00 7.15 -8.03
CA ALA A 270 2.72 6.75 -6.83
C ALA A 270 4.08 6.09 -7.16
N THR A 271 4.18 5.35 -8.27
CA THR A 271 5.45 4.75 -8.71
C THR A 271 6.45 5.81 -9.16
N PHE A 272 6.01 6.79 -9.97
CA PHE A 272 6.85 7.92 -10.35
C PHE A 272 7.27 8.74 -9.14
N GLU A 273 6.35 9.02 -8.22
CA GLU A 273 6.63 9.75 -6.99
C GLU A 273 7.66 9.01 -6.11
N ARG A 274 7.56 7.69 -5.97
CA ARG A 274 8.53 6.89 -5.21
C ARG A 274 9.95 6.99 -5.77
N LEU A 275 10.11 6.88 -7.09
CA LEU A 275 11.41 7.08 -7.73
C LEU A 275 11.89 8.53 -7.60
N ALA A 276 10.99 9.51 -7.70
CA ALA A 276 11.31 10.92 -7.49
C ALA A 276 11.83 11.17 -6.06
N ASN A 277 11.14 10.63 -5.05
CA ASN A 277 11.54 10.69 -3.65
C ASN A 277 12.88 10.00 -3.39
N HIS A 278 13.17 8.91 -4.11
CA HIS A 278 14.47 8.25 -4.07
C HIS A 278 15.57 9.15 -4.64
N TYR A 279 15.34 9.80 -5.79
CA TYR A 279 16.31 10.77 -6.32
C TYR A 279 16.49 12.02 -5.45
N GLU A 280 15.42 12.52 -4.83
CA GLU A 280 15.52 13.59 -3.83
C GLU A 280 16.36 13.18 -2.61
N ALA A 281 16.28 11.91 -2.20
CA ALA A 281 17.10 11.37 -1.10
C ALA A 281 18.60 11.48 -1.37
N GLU A 282 18.98 11.30 -2.64
CA GLU A 282 20.36 11.26 -3.12
C GLU A 282 20.81 12.60 -3.73
N SER A 283 20.04 13.67 -3.53
CA SER A 283 20.28 15.00 -4.10
C SER A 283 20.35 15.04 -5.63
N LYS A 284 19.75 14.04 -6.30
CA LYS A 284 19.60 13.96 -7.77
C LYS A 284 18.35 14.74 -8.23
N HIS A 285 18.23 16.00 -7.83
CA HIS A 285 17.01 16.82 -8.00
C HIS A 285 16.54 16.95 -9.46
N TYR A 286 17.48 17.02 -10.39
CA TYR A 286 17.20 17.13 -11.83
C TYR A 286 16.49 15.89 -12.40
N LEU A 287 16.70 14.70 -11.80
CA LEU A 287 15.99 13.47 -12.14
C LEU A 287 14.64 13.37 -11.43
N ALA A 288 14.52 13.93 -10.23
CA ALA A 288 13.27 13.91 -9.45
C ALA A 288 12.19 14.80 -10.05
N ALA A 289 12.53 16.02 -10.47
CA ALA A 289 11.57 17.00 -11.02
C ALA A 289 10.66 16.45 -12.15
N PRO A 290 11.18 15.85 -13.24
CA PRO A 290 10.32 15.31 -14.30
C PRO A 290 9.43 14.16 -13.82
N LEU A 291 9.84 13.38 -12.82
CA LEU A 291 9.03 12.31 -12.25
C LEU A 291 7.87 12.85 -11.41
N TYR A 292 8.09 13.90 -10.60
CA TYR A 292 6.99 14.58 -9.91
C TYR A 292 6.00 15.19 -10.90
N LEU A 293 6.49 15.80 -11.98
CA LEU A 293 5.62 16.32 -13.04
C LEU A 293 4.80 15.20 -13.70
N ARG A 294 5.43 14.04 -13.96
CA ARG A 294 4.73 12.87 -14.51
C ARG A 294 3.64 12.34 -13.58
N ALA A 295 3.93 12.26 -12.28
CA ALA A 295 2.96 11.88 -11.26
C ALA A 295 1.79 12.87 -11.20
N LEU A 296 2.07 14.17 -11.23
CA LEU A 296 1.07 15.23 -11.18
C LEU A 296 0.08 15.15 -12.34
N MET A 297 0.55 14.81 -13.54
CA MET A 297 -0.32 14.63 -14.71
C MET A 297 -1.29 13.45 -14.59
N LEU A 298 -1.02 12.48 -13.69
CA LEU A 298 -1.86 11.31 -13.46
C LEU A 298 -2.85 11.50 -12.31
N SER A 299 -2.69 12.53 -11.49
CA SER A 299 -3.55 12.81 -10.34
C SER A 299 -3.85 14.31 -10.24
N PRO A 300 -4.54 14.90 -11.23
CA PRO A 300 -4.84 16.32 -11.21
C PRO A 300 -5.92 16.65 -10.16
N ARG A 301 -5.79 17.82 -9.52
CA ARG A 301 -6.82 18.44 -8.65
C ARG A 301 -7.18 17.65 -7.36
N THR A 302 -6.20 16.95 -6.78
CA THR A 302 -6.31 16.32 -5.46
C THR A 302 -5.42 17.02 -4.44
N CYS A 303 -5.57 16.74 -3.14
CA CYS A 303 -4.62 17.18 -2.12
C CYS A 303 -3.20 16.68 -2.44
N HIS A 304 -3.12 15.46 -2.98
CA HIS A 304 -1.88 14.86 -3.46
C HIS A 304 -1.26 15.65 -4.62
N ALA A 305 -2.06 16.20 -5.52
CA ALA A 305 -1.58 17.08 -6.57
C ALA A 305 -0.86 18.31 -6.00
N ALA A 306 -1.40 18.93 -4.94
CA ALA A 306 -0.77 20.06 -4.28
C ALA A 306 0.59 19.64 -3.65
N LEU A 307 0.64 18.46 -3.03
CA LEU A 307 1.88 17.91 -2.48
C LEU A 307 2.95 17.70 -3.57
N LEU A 308 2.56 17.10 -4.70
CA LEU A 308 3.44 16.88 -5.85
C LEU A 308 3.95 18.20 -6.46
N MET A 309 3.10 19.22 -6.56
CA MET A 309 3.52 20.56 -7.01
C MET A 309 4.55 21.18 -6.07
N ASN A 310 4.35 21.06 -4.75
CA ASN A 310 5.29 21.56 -3.78
C ASN A 310 6.64 20.81 -3.84
N ASN A 311 6.61 19.48 -3.96
CA ASN A 311 7.82 18.67 -4.11
C ASN A 311 8.57 19.00 -5.41
N LEU A 312 7.86 19.18 -6.52
CA LEU A 312 8.43 19.65 -7.78
C LEU A 312 9.11 21.02 -7.62
N GLY A 313 8.45 21.96 -6.94
CA GLY A 313 9.04 23.26 -6.61
C GLY A 313 10.35 23.11 -5.83
N GLN A 314 10.37 22.25 -4.81
CA GLN A 314 11.60 21.98 -4.05
C GLN A 314 12.72 21.40 -4.91
N SER A 315 12.43 20.41 -5.75
CA SER A 315 13.42 19.83 -6.68
C SER A 315 14.00 20.88 -7.62
N LEU A 316 13.15 21.72 -8.21
CA LEU A 316 13.59 22.81 -9.09
C LEU A 316 14.46 23.81 -8.33
N ALA A 317 14.07 24.20 -7.13
CA ALA A 317 14.84 25.09 -6.29
C ALA A 317 16.19 24.52 -5.86
N GLN A 318 16.43 23.21 -5.92
CA GLN A 318 17.74 22.62 -5.59
C GLN A 318 18.55 22.19 -6.82
N THR A 319 17.94 22.26 -8.01
CA THR A 319 18.62 21.96 -9.28
C THR A 319 19.67 23.03 -9.58
N LEU A 320 20.88 22.58 -9.93
CA LEU A 320 21.96 23.45 -10.38
C LEU A 320 21.98 23.56 -11.92
N PRO A 321 22.32 24.72 -12.50
CA PRO A 321 22.38 24.92 -13.96
C PRO A 321 23.24 23.89 -14.73
N ASP A 322 24.35 23.44 -14.12
CA ASP A 322 25.31 22.51 -14.73
C ASP A 322 24.82 21.04 -14.76
N SER A 323 23.60 20.76 -14.29
CA SER A 323 23.04 19.40 -14.23
C SER A 323 22.67 18.81 -15.61
N GLY A 324 23.10 19.44 -16.71
CA GLY A 324 22.99 18.91 -18.09
C GLY A 324 21.61 19.02 -18.75
N VAL A 325 20.59 19.56 -18.07
CA VAL A 325 19.19 19.62 -18.58
C VAL A 325 18.87 20.95 -19.27
N ASN A 326 19.55 22.05 -18.91
CA ASN A 326 19.31 23.35 -19.55
C ASN A 326 20.47 24.33 -19.29
N MET A 327 21.46 24.35 -20.19
CA MET A 327 22.61 25.27 -20.10
C MET A 327 22.24 26.77 -20.16
N ALA A 328 21.00 27.09 -20.55
CA ALA A 328 20.51 28.46 -20.67
C ALA A 328 19.76 28.98 -19.42
N ALA A 329 19.42 28.10 -18.47
CA ALA A 329 18.65 28.49 -17.28
C ALA A 329 19.59 28.90 -16.14
N THR A 330 19.42 30.10 -15.57
CA THR A 330 20.21 30.54 -14.41
C THR A 330 19.66 29.95 -13.12
N ARG A 331 20.45 30.06 -12.04
CA ARG A 331 20.00 29.62 -10.71
C ARG A 331 18.72 30.33 -10.28
N GLU A 332 18.61 31.62 -10.60
CA GLU A 332 17.49 32.48 -10.29
C GLU A 332 16.21 32.01 -11.00
N THR A 333 16.28 31.67 -12.29
CA THR A 333 15.10 31.19 -13.04
C THR A 333 14.56 29.89 -12.48
N PHE A 334 15.42 28.99 -11.98
CA PHE A 334 14.98 27.80 -11.27
C PHE A 334 14.22 28.11 -9.97
N ILE A 335 14.68 29.10 -9.19
CA ILE A 335 14.00 29.50 -7.96
C ILE A 335 12.68 30.23 -8.26
N GLU A 336 12.63 31.05 -9.31
CA GLU A 336 11.38 31.69 -9.75
C GLU A 336 10.35 30.64 -10.17
N ASN A 337 10.75 29.66 -11.00
CA ASN A 337 9.89 28.55 -11.38
C ASN A 337 9.43 27.73 -10.15
N ALA A 338 10.33 27.47 -9.20
CA ALA A 338 9.99 26.80 -7.96
C ALA A 338 8.95 27.57 -7.13
N THR A 339 9.09 28.90 -7.08
CA THR A 339 8.15 29.79 -6.39
C THR A 339 6.76 29.68 -7.02
N LEU A 340 6.66 29.73 -8.35
CA LEU A 340 5.39 29.57 -9.07
C LEU A 340 4.73 28.21 -8.78
N TRP A 341 5.49 27.12 -8.68
CA TRP A 341 4.95 25.81 -8.34
C TRP A 341 4.45 25.72 -6.89
N ALA A 342 5.16 26.31 -5.94
CA ALA A 342 4.72 26.36 -4.54
C ALA A 342 3.47 27.25 -4.36
N GLU A 343 3.39 28.39 -5.06
CA GLU A 343 2.18 29.22 -5.07
C GLU A 343 1.00 28.49 -5.70
N LYS A 344 1.22 27.76 -6.80
CA LYS A 344 0.19 26.92 -7.42
C LYS A 344 -0.26 25.77 -6.52
N SER A 345 0.66 25.20 -5.75
CA SER A 345 0.33 24.19 -4.72
C SER A 345 -0.65 24.77 -3.69
N LEU A 346 -0.36 25.96 -3.14
CA LEU A 346 -1.25 26.65 -2.20
C LEU A 346 -2.60 26.99 -2.82
N ALA A 347 -2.62 27.51 -4.05
CA ALA A 347 -3.85 27.82 -4.77
C ALA A 347 -4.71 26.56 -4.99
N THR A 348 -4.10 25.47 -5.44
CA THR A 348 -4.77 24.18 -5.66
C THR A 348 -5.35 23.64 -4.35
N ALA A 349 -4.57 23.67 -3.26
CA ALA A 349 -5.05 23.24 -1.96
C ALA A 349 -6.21 24.11 -1.44
N ALA A 350 -6.19 25.42 -1.68
CA ALA A 350 -7.26 26.33 -1.26
C ALA A 350 -8.58 26.11 -2.01
N GLU A 351 -8.54 25.63 -3.26
CA GLU A 351 -9.74 25.30 -4.04
C GLU A 351 -10.45 24.02 -3.56
N ILE A 352 -9.73 23.10 -2.92
CA ILE A 352 -10.26 21.81 -2.47
C ILE A 352 -11.05 22.00 -1.15
N LYS A 353 -12.33 21.65 -1.21
CA LYS A 353 -13.28 21.75 -0.08
C LYS A 353 -13.61 20.38 0.52
N PRO A 354 -14.04 20.32 1.79
CA PRO A 354 -14.61 19.10 2.37
C PRO A 354 -15.78 18.57 1.51
N PRO A 355 -15.95 17.24 1.36
CA PRO A 355 -15.25 16.16 2.07
C PRO A 355 -13.91 15.72 1.42
N HIS A 356 -13.51 16.32 0.30
CA HIS A 356 -12.28 15.92 -0.41
C HIS A 356 -11.00 16.55 0.14
N ARG A 357 -11.14 17.60 0.97
CA ARG A 357 -10.02 18.16 1.73
C ARG A 357 -9.70 17.24 2.92
N ASP A 358 -8.47 16.80 3.00
CA ASP A 358 -7.93 15.99 4.08
C ASP A 358 -6.69 16.64 4.72
N GLU A 359 -6.07 15.94 5.67
CA GLU A 359 -4.86 16.36 6.37
C GLU A 359 -3.68 16.59 5.41
N GLU A 360 -3.63 15.90 4.28
CA GLU A 360 -2.55 16.04 3.30
C GLU A 360 -2.55 17.44 2.67
N CYS A 361 -3.74 18.00 2.36
CA CYS A 361 -3.87 19.39 1.93
C CYS A 361 -3.34 20.37 2.99
N ASP A 362 -3.70 20.16 4.25
CA ASP A 362 -3.35 21.08 5.34
C ASP A 362 -1.84 21.07 5.64
N LEU A 363 -1.25 19.87 5.72
CA LEU A 363 0.19 19.70 5.87
C LEU A 363 0.94 20.28 4.67
N THR A 364 0.44 20.06 3.45
CA THR A 364 1.01 20.64 2.23
C THR A 364 1.00 22.16 2.29
N CYS A 365 -0.07 22.80 2.77
CA CYS A 365 -0.10 24.24 2.96
C CYS A 365 1.00 24.74 3.91
N ALA A 366 1.23 24.05 5.03
CA ALA A 366 2.28 24.42 5.96
C ALA A 366 3.69 24.27 5.35
N VAL A 367 3.93 23.16 4.63
CA VAL A 367 5.22 22.89 3.98
C VAL A 367 5.48 23.82 2.79
N ALA A 368 4.48 24.06 1.94
CA ALA A 368 4.62 24.95 0.79
C ALA A 368 4.89 26.40 1.23
N THR A 369 4.22 26.88 2.28
CA THR A 369 4.52 28.18 2.86
C THR A 369 5.94 28.26 3.43
N HIS A 370 6.44 27.18 4.05
CA HIS A 370 7.84 27.13 4.47
C HIS A 370 8.80 27.17 3.29
N ASN A 371 8.55 26.38 2.24
CA ASN A 371 9.39 26.34 1.04
C ASN A 371 9.42 27.70 0.32
N LEU A 372 8.32 28.45 0.29
CA LEU A 372 8.32 29.84 -0.19
C LEU A 372 9.26 30.74 0.62
N GLY A 373 9.38 30.49 1.94
CA GLY A 373 10.38 31.12 2.79
C GLY A 373 11.81 30.73 2.40
N GLU A 374 12.07 29.45 2.14
CA GLU A 374 13.37 28.96 1.66
C GLU A 374 13.75 29.61 0.33
N PHE A 375 12.81 29.74 -0.61
CA PHE A 375 13.06 30.34 -1.93
C PHE A 375 13.34 31.84 -1.85
N ALA A 376 12.60 32.56 -1.00
CA ALA A 376 12.87 33.97 -0.71
C ALA A 376 14.25 34.15 -0.06
N GLU A 377 14.63 33.26 0.87
CA GLU A 377 15.95 33.25 1.50
C GLU A 377 17.07 33.00 0.47
N MET A 378 16.90 32.04 -0.44
CA MET A 378 17.86 31.77 -1.53
C MET A 378 18.07 32.99 -2.43
N GLN A 379 17.04 33.83 -2.61
CA GLN A 379 17.11 35.08 -3.36
C GLN A 379 17.51 36.29 -2.50
N ARG A 380 17.90 36.07 -1.24
CA ARG A 380 18.27 37.12 -0.27
C ARG A 380 17.14 38.12 0.04
N ARG A 381 15.88 37.74 -0.20
CA ARG A 381 14.68 38.50 0.18
C ARG A 381 14.30 38.18 1.62
N TYR A 382 15.14 38.60 2.57
CA TYR A 382 15.05 38.15 3.97
C TYR A 382 13.78 38.59 4.71
N ASP A 383 13.25 39.78 4.41
CA ASP A 383 11.99 40.25 5.02
C ASP A 383 10.80 39.35 4.62
N GLU A 384 10.74 38.98 3.35
CA GLU A 384 9.73 38.06 2.82
C GLU A 384 9.92 36.66 3.40
N ALA A 385 11.16 36.15 3.44
CA ALA A 385 11.48 34.86 4.05
C ALA A 385 11.01 34.80 5.51
N LYS A 386 11.30 35.84 6.30
CA LYS A 386 10.86 35.94 7.70
C LYS A 386 9.35 35.89 7.84
N LYS A 387 8.62 36.62 6.98
CA LYS A 387 7.16 36.59 6.96
C LYS A 387 6.61 35.19 6.66
N ARG A 388 7.14 34.54 5.62
CA ARG A 388 6.72 33.19 5.20
C ARG A 388 7.02 32.13 6.26
N TYR A 389 8.20 32.17 6.88
CA TYR A 389 8.52 31.23 7.96
C TYR A 389 7.63 31.42 9.20
N ALA A 390 7.28 32.66 9.55
CA ALA A 390 6.35 32.92 10.66
C ALA A 390 4.93 32.38 10.37
N GLU A 391 4.44 32.57 9.13
CA GLU A 391 3.18 32.02 8.67
C GLU A 391 3.19 30.48 8.70
N ALA A 392 4.23 29.86 8.14
CA ALA A 392 4.41 28.41 8.15
C ALA A 392 4.44 27.83 9.58
N MET A 393 5.10 28.51 10.52
CA MET A 393 5.13 28.11 11.93
C MET A 393 3.73 28.17 12.56
N SER A 394 2.93 29.19 12.24
CA SER A 394 1.55 29.31 12.72
C SER A 394 0.68 28.16 12.21
N LEU A 395 0.76 27.86 10.90
CA LEU A 395 0.07 26.72 10.30
C LEU A 395 0.50 25.39 10.92
N ALA A 396 1.80 25.16 11.06
CA ALA A 396 2.32 23.93 11.65
C ALA A 396 1.86 23.74 13.11
N LYS A 397 1.79 24.81 13.91
CA LYS A 397 1.25 24.74 15.28
C LYS A 397 -0.23 24.37 15.30
N ALA A 398 -1.03 24.97 14.41
CA ALA A 398 -2.47 24.67 14.32
C ALA A 398 -2.73 23.20 13.95
N LEU A 399 -1.83 22.58 13.19
CA LEU A 399 -1.91 21.18 12.76
C LEU A 399 -1.22 20.19 13.71
N ASN A 400 -0.63 20.64 14.82
CA ASN A 400 0.24 19.83 15.68
C ASN A 400 1.42 19.17 14.91
N PHE A 401 1.90 19.81 13.85
CA PHE A 401 3.01 19.32 13.04
C PHE A 401 4.36 19.77 13.62
N GLU A 402 4.86 19.03 14.62
CA GLU A 402 6.05 19.40 15.42
C GLU A 402 7.30 19.67 14.58
N ASP A 403 7.56 18.82 13.59
CA ASP A 403 8.72 18.99 12.69
C ASP A 403 8.61 20.29 11.86
N GLY A 404 7.39 20.66 11.44
CA GLY A 404 7.09 21.94 10.81
C GLY A 404 7.43 23.13 11.70
N VAL A 405 7.04 23.05 12.98
CA VAL A 405 7.32 24.09 13.97
C VAL A 405 8.83 24.23 14.19
N ARG A 406 9.54 23.11 14.41
CA ARG A 406 10.98 23.12 14.65
C ARG A 406 11.73 23.73 13.47
N ASN A 407 11.44 23.28 12.25
CA ASN A 407 12.15 23.75 11.06
C ASN A 407 11.87 25.23 10.78
N ALA A 408 10.62 25.69 10.93
CA ALA A 408 10.30 27.11 10.79
C ALA A 408 10.98 27.98 11.87
N GLN A 409 11.08 27.48 13.11
CA GLN A 409 11.77 28.19 14.18
C GLN A 409 13.29 28.29 13.94
N GLU A 410 13.91 27.22 13.46
CA GLU A 410 15.33 27.22 13.08
C GLU A 410 15.60 28.19 11.92
N ALA A 411 14.72 28.22 10.92
CA ALA A 411 14.82 29.14 9.79
C ALA A 411 14.70 30.61 10.23
N LEU A 412 13.74 30.94 11.10
CA LEU A 412 13.60 32.30 11.67
C LEU A 412 14.86 32.73 12.43
N ARG A 413 15.41 31.87 13.29
CA ARG A 413 16.67 32.15 13.99
C ARG A 413 17.85 32.38 13.04
N ARG A 414 17.88 31.67 11.91
CA ARG A 414 18.91 31.84 10.87
C ARG A 414 18.78 33.19 10.17
N ILE A 415 17.56 33.58 9.79
CA ILE A 415 17.29 34.89 9.17
C ILE A 415 17.64 36.04 10.12
N ASP A 416 17.30 35.94 11.41
CA ASP A 416 17.63 36.97 12.39
C ASP A 416 19.15 37.17 12.51
N LYS A 417 19.96 36.11 12.41
CA LYS A 417 21.43 36.23 12.38
C LYS A 417 21.95 36.90 11.10
N LEU A 418 21.34 36.62 9.95
CA LEU A 418 21.75 37.15 8.65
C LEU A 418 21.35 38.62 8.42
N THR A 419 20.40 39.13 9.20
CA THR A 419 19.89 40.52 9.09
C THR A 419 20.47 41.47 10.13
N VAL A 420 21.08 40.94 11.19
CA VAL A 420 21.68 41.72 12.29
C VAL A 420 23.21 41.81 12.19
N GLY A 421 23.85 40.95 11.39
CA GLY A 421 25.28 41.01 11.06
C GLY A 421 25.50 41.59 9.66
#